data_AF-A0A353S9J4-F1
#
_entry.id   AF-A0A353S9J4-F1
#
_cell.length_a   1.000
_cell.length_b   1.000
_cell.length_c   1.000
_cell.angle_alpha   90.00
_cell.angle_beta   90.00
_cell.angle_gamma   90.00
#
_symmetry.space_group_name_H-M   'P 1'
#
loop_
_entity.id
_entity.type
_entity.pdbx_description
1 polymer ?
#
loop_
_entity_poly.entity_id
_entity_poly.type
_entity_poly.pdbx_seq_one_letter_code
_entity_poly.pdbx_strand_id
1 'polypeptide(L)'
;AMPKYRQTYTLFKRGRFYYYRTYTPDGVRTTARTTGCTSRSAAKVHCDTLFKEGKLCAGSQKTLAQYARGFFSADSVYSRDNGLSASSIRAYCTAMDRTLLPRIGRQRLADITHSSLKKLRQDLLDSGLSAGSVKLKMSVLHIVLKSALADGIIQRDPFYNLHPLKEPVQVRDAFTLDEVRYLYDKAGESVRKDILLLATTGMRVAELAGVSPQDVEQEDGTGFIRLEKQYAREGFLPLKNKKPRDIPLCPALQELAGQRSPEPKDSFYSRITPLIRQIPGWHERKLCLHSLRHFFISSAKSYGINHLKVETIAGHSLKGIQAVYTSFRVKDLADITEWQEWALHQIRSPRRIGMASR
;
A
#
# COMPACT_ATOMS: atom_id res chain seq x y z
N ALA A 1 -52.52 -26.80 -11.19
CA ALA A 1 -52.10 -26.59 -12.59
C ALA A 1 -50.58 -26.56 -12.65
N MET A 2 -49.95 -27.46 -13.42
CA MET A 2 -48.49 -27.49 -13.56
C MET A 2 -47.98 -26.20 -14.23
N PRO A 3 -46.87 -25.60 -13.76
CA PRO A 3 -46.35 -24.38 -14.37
C PRO A 3 -45.83 -24.68 -15.78
N LYS A 4 -46.33 -23.95 -16.79
CA LYS A 4 -45.82 -23.96 -18.17
C LYS A 4 -44.29 -23.84 -18.14
N TYR A 5 -43.60 -24.82 -18.73
CA TYR A 5 -42.15 -24.86 -18.93
C TYR A 5 -41.69 -23.50 -19.50
N ARG A 6 -41.06 -22.65 -18.67
CA ARG A 6 -40.51 -21.37 -19.14
C ARG A 6 -39.29 -21.71 -20.01
N GLN A 7 -39.35 -21.41 -21.30
CA GLN A 7 -38.22 -21.58 -22.21
C GLN A 7 -37.00 -20.81 -21.69
N THR A 8 -35.84 -21.46 -21.66
CA THR A 8 -34.57 -20.95 -21.10
C THR A 8 -34.11 -19.63 -21.74
N TYR A 9 -34.51 -19.40 -22.99
CA TYR A 9 -34.26 -18.18 -23.74
C TYR A 9 -35.39 -17.90 -24.74
N THR A 10 -35.46 -16.67 -25.24
CA THR A 10 -36.31 -16.25 -26.35
C THR A 10 -35.45 -15.83 -27.54
N LEU A 11 -35.87 -16.23 -28.75
CA LEU A 11 -35.24 -15.84 -30.00
C LEU A 11 -36.14 -14.90 -30.80
N PHE A 12 -35.57 -13.79 -31.27
CA PHE A 12 -36.25 -12.84 -32.14
C PHE A 12 -35.29 -12.30 -33.21
N LYS A 13 -35.83 -11.84 -34.33
CA LYS A 13 -35.05 -11.34 -35.47
C LYS A 13 -34.95 -9.81 -35.37
N ARG A 14 -33.76 -9.25 -35.61
CA ARG A 14 -33.55 -7.80 -35.74
C ARG A 14 -32.57 -7.55 -36.88
N GLY A 15 -33.08 -6.96 -37.97
CA GLY A 15 -32.32 -6.83 -39.21
C GLY A 15 -31.95 -8.20 -39.80
N ARG A 16 -30.67 -8.37 -40.16
CA ARG A 16 -30.13 -9.59 -40.78
C ARG A 16 -29.95 -10.76 -39.80
N PHE A 17 -29.83 -10.50 -38.50
CA PHE A 17 -29.42 -11.50 -37.51
C PHE A 17 -30.53 -11.83 -36.50
N TYR A 18 -30.45 -13.04 -35.95
CA TYR A 18 -31.21 -13.45 -34.78
C TYR A 18 -30.50 -13.00 -33.50
N TYR A 19 -31.33 -12.68 -32.50
CA TYR A 19 -30.91 -12.28 -31.17
C TYR A 19 -31.61 -13.18 -30.16
N TYR A 20 -30.93 -13.44 -29.05
CA TYR A 20 -31.49 -14.15 -27.91
C TYR A 20 -31.58 -13.24 -26.68
N ARG A 21 -32.59 -13.49 -25.85
CA ARG A 21 -32.69 -12.98 -24.48
C ARG A 21 -32.92 -14.15 -23.54
N THR A 22 -32.23 -14.17 -22.43
CA THR A 22 -32.51 -15.09 -21.32
C THR A 22 -33.45 -14.42 -20.32
N TYR A 23 -33.96 -15.21 -19.39
CA TYR A 23 -34.74 -14.71 -18.26
C TYR A 23 -33.90 -14.74 -17.00
N THR A 24 -34.02 -13.72 -16.17
CA THR A 24 -33.56 -13.79 -14.78
C THR A 24 -34.45 -14.74 -14.00
N PRO A 25 -34.00 -15.26 -12.84
CA PRO A 25 -34.85 -16.02 -11.91
C PRO A 25 -36.18 -15.33 -11.55
N ASP A 26 -36.19 -13.99 -11.50
CA ASP A 26 -37.39 -13.17 -11.24
C ASP A 26 -38.30 -12.99 -12.48
N GLY A 27 -37.99 -13.63 -13.60
CA GLY A 27 -38.76 -13.55 -14.84
C GLY A 27 -38.51 -12.30 -15.68
N VAL A 28 -37.52 -11.48 -15.34
CA VAL A 28 -37.16 -10.26 -16.09
C VAL A 28 -36.29 -10.64 -17.29
N ARG A 29 -36.50 -9.99 -18.44
CA ARG A 29 -35.72 -10.25 -19.66
C ARG A 29 -34.33 -9.61 -19.58
N THR A 30 -33.28 -10.36 -19.93
CA THR A 30 -31.91 -9.83 -20.05
C THR A 30 -31.75 -8.99 -21.33
N THR A 31 -30.63 -8.28 -21.43
CA THR A 31 -30.27 -7.51 -22.62
C THR A 31 -30.10 -8.45 -23.82
N ALA A 32 -30.62 -8.03 -24.98
CA ALA A 32 -30.53 -8.81 -26.21
C ALA A 32 -29.08 -9.02 -26.64
N ARG A 33 -28.71 -10.26 -26.98
CA ARG A 33 -27.42 -10.61 -27.56
C ARG A 33 -27.61 -11.22 -28.94
N THR A 34 -26.78 -10.83 -29.90
CA THR A 34 -26.84 -11.41 -31.26
C THR A 34 -26.28 -12.82 -31.25
N THR A 35 -26.88 -13.73 -32.02
CA THR A 35 -26.32 -15.06 -32.28
C THR A 35 -25.36 -15.05 -33.48
N GLY A 36 -25.31 -13.96 -34.26
CA GLY A 36 -24.61 -13.91 -35.54
C GLY A 36 -25.24 -14.77 -36.65
N CYS A 37 -26.28 -15.55 -36.34
CA CYS A 37 -26.95 -16.42 -37.30
C CYS A 37 -28.08 -15.69 -38.03
N THR A 38 -28.24 -15.98 -39.32
CA THR A 38 -29.29 -15.41 -40.19
C THR A 38 -30.56 -16.26 -40.26
N SER A 39 -30.52 -17.50 -39.77
CA SER A 39 -31.66 -18.42 -39.70
C SER A 39 -32.03 -18.75 -38.25
N ARG A 40 -33.34 -18.97 -38.00
CA ARG A 40 -33.85 -19.30 -36.66
C ARG A 40 -33.29 -20.62 -36.15
N SER A 41 -33.13 -21.60 -37.03
CA SER A 41 -32.61 -22.94 -36.70
C SER A 41 -31.15 -22.89 -36.27
N ALA A 42 -30.29 -22.16 -37.00
CA ALA A 42 -28.89 -21.97 -36.62
C ALA A 42 -28.76 -21.17 -35.31
N ALA A 43 -29.61 -20.16 -35.12
CA ALA A 43 -29.66 -19.40 -33.86
C ALA A 43 -30.07 -20.28 -32.66
N LYS A 44 -30.99 -21.23 -32.88
CA LYS A 44 -31.41 -22.20 -31.86
C LYS A 44 -30.27 -23.14 -31.49
N VAL A 45 -29.61 -23.74 -32.47
CA VAL A 45 -28.43 -24.59 -32.25
C VAL A 45 -27.34 -23.84 -31.51
N HIS A 46 -27.05 -22.59 -31.89
CA HIS A 46 -26.09 -21.74 -31.19
C HIS A 46 -26.45 -21.55 -29.70
N CYS A 47 -27.70 -21.21 -29.40
CA CYS A 47 -28.15 -21.04 -28.01
C CYS A 47 -28.16 -22.36 -27.23
N ASP A 48 -28.52 -23.48 -27.85
CA ASP A 48 -28.51 -24.80 -27.22
C ASP A 48 -27.08 -25.27 -26.93
N THR A 49 -26.13 -25.00 -27.81
CA THR A 49 -24.69 -25.24 -27.57
C THR A 49 -24.19 -24.39 -26.41
N LEU A 50 -24.50 -23.09 -26.41
CA LEU A 50 -24.16 -22.21 -25.29
C LEU A 50 -24.78 -22.73 -23.98
N PHE A 51 -25.99 -23.27 -24.01
CA PHE A 51 -26.66 -23.80 -22.82
C PHE A 51 -25.96 -25.03 -22.28
N LYS A 52 -25.62 -25.99 -23.16
CA LYS A 52 -24.88 -27.20 -22.82
C LYS A 52 -23.49 -26.88 -22.25
N GLU A 53 -22.84 -25.84 -22.77
CA GLU A 53 -21.51 -25.40 -22.32
C GLU A 53 -21.56 -24.51 -21.06
N GLY A 54 -22.74 -24.22 -20.49
CA GLY A 54 -22.90 -23.30 -19.37
C GLY A 54 -22.59 -21.83 -19.69
N LYS A 55 -22.37 -21.51 -20.98
CA LYS A 55 -22.04 -20.17 -21.49
C LYS A 55 -23.27 -19.38 -21.89
N LEU A 56 -24.44 -20.03 -21.96
CA LEU A 56 -25.70 -19.33 -22.13
C LEU A 56 -25.89 -18.48 -20.89
N CYS A 57 -25.82 -17.17 -21.07
CA CYS A 57 -25.84 -16.21 -19.98
C CYS A 57 -27.13 -16.31 -19.17
N ALA A 58 -27.18 -17.20 -18.18
CA ALA A 58 -27.94 -17.02 -16.97
C ALA A 58 -27.17 -15.94 -16.21
N GLY A 59 -27.40 -14.67 -16.57
CA GLY A 59 -26.69 -13.56 -15.95
C GLY A 59 -26.76 -13.72 -14.44
N SER A 60 -25.60 -13.89 -13.79
CA SER A 60 -25.55 -13.98 -12.34
C SER A 60 -26.33 -12.79 -11.77
N GLN A 61 -27.35 -13.09 -10.97
CA GLN A 61 -28.10 -12.05 -10.27
C GLN A 61 -27.27 -11.42 -9.16
N LYS A 62 -26.13 -12.03 -8.82
CA LYS A 62 -25.30 -11.59 -7.71
C LYS A 62 -24.71 -10.23 -8.04
N THR A 63 -25.05 -9.25 -7.19
CA THR A 63 -24.45 -7.92 -7.26
C THR A 63 -23.02 -7.96 -6.75
N LEU A 64 -22.23 -6.95 -7.12
CA LEU A 64 -20.90 -6.78 -6.56
C LEU A 64 -20.94 -6.75 -5.03
N ALA A 65 -21.90 -6.04 -4.43
CA ALA A 65 -22.03 -5.98 -2.97
C ALA A 65 -22.33 -7.35 -2.34
N GLN A 66 -23.15 -8.18 -2.98
CA GLN A 66 -23.43 -9.53 -2.50
C GLN A 66 -22.22 -10.45 -2.61
N TYR A 67 -21.38 -10.28 -3.63
CA TYR A 67 -20.19 -11.10 -3.82
C TYR A 67 -18.99 -10.64 -2.98
N ALA A 68 -18.79 -9.33 -2.87
CA ALA A 68 -17.67 -8.74 -2.14
C ALA A 68 -17.87 -8.70 -0.61
N ARG A 69 -19.06 -9.05 -0.11
CA ARG A 69 -19.37 -9.05 1.33
C ARG A 69 -18.38 -9.94 2.08
N GLY A 70 -17.63 -9.35 3.00
CA GLY A 70 -16.63 -10.07 3.79
C GLY A 70 -15.43 -10.57 3.00
N PHE A 71 -15.28 -10.22 1.71
CA PHE A 71 -14.23 -10.76 0.84
C PHE A 71 -12.81 -10.49 1.36
N PHE A 72 -12.63 -9.37 2.08
CA PHE A 72 -11.35 -8.97 2.67
C PHE A 72 -11.32 -9.07 4.19
N SER A 73 -12.32 -9.68 4.82
CA SER A 73 -12.30 -9.86 6.28
C SER A 73 -11.10 -10.70 6.71
N ALA A 74 -10.67 -10.59 7.97
CA ALA A 74 -9.50 -11.30 8.48
C ALA A 74 -9.67 -12.83 8.44
N ASP A 75 -10.91 -13.30 8.55
CA ASP A 75 -11.31 -14.70 8.49
C ASP A 75 -11.60 -15.21 7.07
N SER A 76 -11.63 -14.34 6.06
CA SER A 76 -11.87 -14.73 4.68
C SER A 76 -10.76 -15.63 4.11
N VAL A 77 -11.13 -16.55 3.22
CA VAL A 77 -10.20 -17.41 2.49
C VAL A 77 -9.14 -16.58 1.76
N TYR A 78 -9.57 -15.53 1.05
CA TYR A 78 -8.65 -14.65 0.32
C TYR A 78 -7.58 -14.02 1.23
N SER A 79 -7.97 -13.48 2.38
CA SER A 79 -7.02 -12.86 3.32
C SER A 79 -6.02 -13.86 3.90
N ARG A 80 -6.47 -15.07 4.22
CA ARG A 80 -5.64 -16.14 4.79
C ARG A 80 -4.65 -16.70 3.76
N ASP A 81 -5.14 -17.07 2.57
CA ASP A 81 -4.33 -17.64 1.50
C ASP A 81 -3.24 -16.67 1.03
N ASN A 82 -3.52 -15.37 1.04
CA ASN A 82 -2.57 -14.33 0.64
C ASN A 82 -1.77 -13.75 1.82
N GLY A 83 -1.97 -14.24 3.05
CA GLY A 83 -1.28 -13.76 4.25
C GLY A 83 -1.37 -12.25 4.44
N LEU A 84 -2.55 -11.64 4.21
CA LEU A 84 -2.71 -10.20 4.25
C LEU A 84 -2.46 -9.63 5.64
N SER A 85 -1.67 -8.54 5.70
CA SER A 85 -1.49 -7.81 6.96
C SER A 85 -2.79 -7.15 7.41
N ALA A 86 -2.96 -6.94 8.71
CA ALA A 86 -4.10 -6.19 9.27
C ALA A 86 -4.25 -4.78 8.63
N SER A 87 -3.13 -4.15 8.24
CA SER A 87 -3.16 -2.87 7.53
C SER A 87 -3.70 -2.98 6.10
N SER A 88 -3.34 -4.05 5.38
CA SER A 88 -3.84 -4.35 4.04
C SER A 88 -5.33 -4.67 4.07
N ILE A 89 -5.75 -5.52 5.02
CA ILE A 89 -7.16 -5.83 5.28
C ILE A 89 -7.96 -4.55 5.50
N ARG A 90 -7.54 -3.68 6.43
CA ARG A 90 -8.22 -2.40 6.68
C ARG A 90 -8.28 -1.52 5.43
N ALA A 91 -7.19 -1.43 4.67
CA ALA A 91 -7.15 -0.62 3.45
C ALA A 91 -8.11 -1.18 2.38
N TYR A 92 -8.18 -2.50 2.21
CA TYR A 92 -9.03 -3.17 1.22
C TYR A 92 -10.50 -3.10 1.61
N CYS A 93 -10.86 -3.38 2.87
CA CYS A 93 -12.22 -3.19 3.38
C CYS A 93 -12.65 -1.72 3.24
N THR A 94 -11.80 -0.76 3.60
CA THR A 94 -12.11 0.67 3.43
C THR A 94 -12.34 1.03 1.95
N ALA A 95 -11.49 0.55 1.05
CA ALA A 95 -11.66 0.77 -0.38
C ALA A 95 -12.97 0.17 -0.90
N MET A 96 -13.30 -1.06 -0.50
CA MET A 96 -14.53 -1.75 -0.88
C MET A 96 -15.76 -1.09 -0.28
N ASP A 97 -15.87 -1.08 1.05
CA ASP A 97 -17.10 -0.73 1.77
C ASP A 97 -17.40 0.76 1.74
N ARG A 98 -16.37 1.61 1.88
CA ARG A 98 -16.57 3.07 1.95
C ARG A 98 -16.54 3.77 0.61
N THR A 99 -15.95 3.15 -0.43
CA THR A 99 -15.78 3.82 -1.72
C THR A 99 -16.40 3.10 -2.90
N LEU A 100 -16.12 1.81 -3.10
CA LEU A 100 -16.56 1.08 -4.29
C LEU A 100 -18.03 0.65 -4.20
N LEU A 101 -18.44 0.03 -3.09
CA LEU A 101 -19.79 -0.48 -2.90
C LEU A 101 -20.87 0.62 -2.94
N PRO A 102 -20.66 1.82 -2.36
CA PRO A 102 -21.63 2.91 -2.49
C PRO A 102 -21.87 3.35 -3.94
N ARG A 103 -20.89 3.17 -4.84
CA ARG A 103 -20.94 3.64 -6.23
C ARG A 103 -21.43 2.57 -7.21
N ILE A 104 -20.89 1.36 -7.09
CA ILE A 104 -21.15 0.28 -8.06
C ILE A 104 -21.61 -1.03 -7.40
N GLY A 105 -21.76 -1.07 -6.08
CA GLY A 105 -22.11 -2.29 -5.34
C GLY A 105 -23.45 -2.90 -5.76
N ARG A 106 -24.40 -2.08 -6.22
CA ARG A 106 -25.71 -2.53 -6.72
C ARG A 106 -25.67 -3.10 -8.14
N GLN A 107 -24.59 -2.90 -8.88
CA GLN A 107 -24.44 -3.46 -10.21
C GLN A 107 -24.25 -4.98 -10.13
N ARG A 108 -24.91 -5.72 -11.01
CA ARG A 108 -24.68 -7.16 -11.17
C ARG A 108 -23.27 -7.38 -11.70
N LEU A 109 -22.59 -8.42 -11.21
CA LEU A 109 -21.24 -8.76 -11.66
C LEU A 109 -21.16 -8.93 -13.18
N ALA A 110 -22.17 -9.58 -13.77
CA ALA A 110 -22.26 -9.81 -15.21
C ALA A 110 -22.45 -8.53 -16.06
N ASP A 111 -22.91 -7.44 -15.44
CA ASP A 111 -23.18 -6.15 -16.10
C ASP A 111 -22.02 -5.15 -15.92
N ILE A 112 -20.98 -5.50 -15.14
CA ILE A 112 -19.78 -4.68 -15.02
C ILE A 112 -18.96 -4.84 -16.31
N THR A 113 -18.80 -3.73 -17.02
CA THR A 113 -18.11 -3.67 -18.31
C THR A 113 -16.86 -2.81 -18.23
N HIS A 114 -15.99 -2.94 -19.23
CA HIS A 114 -14.82 -2.06 -19.35
C HIS A 114 -15.21 -0.56 -19.37
N SER A 115 -16.32 -0.20 -20.01
CA SER A 115 -16.84 1.18 -20.03
C SER A 115 -17.33 1.64 -18.67
N SER A 116 -17.99 0.78 -17.88
CA SER A 116 -18.42 1.14 -16.53
C SER A 116 -17.23 1.34 -15.58
N LEU A 117 -16.16 0.54 -15.74
CA LEU A 117 -14.92 0.74 -14.98
C LEU A 117 -14.20 2.05 -15.33
N LYS A 118 -14.16 2.42 -16.62
CA LYS A 118 -13.61 3.72 -17.05
C LYS A 118 -14.41 4.88 -16.43
N LYS A 119 -15.74 4.80 -16.44
CA LYS A 119 -16.61 5.79 -15.81
C LYS A 119 -16.35 5.87 -14.31
N LEU A 120 -16.34 4.73 -13.61
CA LEU A 120 -16.05 4.69 -12.17
C LEU A 120 -14.70 5.35 -11.85
N ARG A 121 -13.66 5.04 -12.62
CA ARG A 121 -12.33 5.63 -12.45
C ARG A 121 -12.38 7.16 -12.55
N GLN A 122 -13.13 7.70 -13.51
CA GLN A 122 -13.34 9.14 -13.66
C GLN A 122 -14.14 9.71 -12.49
N ASP A 123 -15.26 9.09 -12.12
CA ASP A 123 -16.10 9.52 -10.99
C ASP A 123 -15.32 9.55 -9.66
N LEU A 124 -14.30 8.70 -9.50
CA LEU A 124 -13.39 8.70 -8.36
C LEU A 124 -12.41 9.89 -8.39
N LEU A 125 -11.86 10.20 -9.57
CA LEU A 125 -11.00 11.38 -9.76
C LEU A 125 -11.79 12.67 -9.54
N ASP A 126 -13.00 12.77 -10.10
CA ASP A 126 -13.88 13.94 -9.98
C ASP A 126 -14.33 14.17 -8.52
N SER A 127 -14.30 13.14 -7.68
CA SER A 127 -14.52 13.27 -6.23
C SER A 127 -13.30 13.74 -5.42
N GLY A 128 -12.23 14.18 -6.10
CA GLY A 128 -11.03 14.74 -5.47
C GLY A 128 -10.02 13.70 -4.98
N LEU A 129 -10.17 12.41 -5.34
CA LEU A 129 -9.20 11.38 -4.95
C LEU A 129 -7.93 11.47 -5.81
N SER A 130 -6.77 11.35 -5.17
CA SER A 130 -5.48 11.29 -5.89
C SER A 130 -5.37 10.05 -6.79
N ALA A 131 -4.56 10.14 -7.85
CA ALA A 131 -4.33 9.03 -8.78
C ALA A 131 -3.92 7.72 -8.08
N GLY A 132 -3.06 7.78 -7.05
CA GLY A 132 -2.66 6.61 -6.25
C GLY A 132 -3.81 6.04 -5.42
N SER A 133 -4.68 6.90 -4.88
CA SER A 133 -5.88 6.49 -4.15
C SER A 133 -6.89 5.79 -5.07
N VAL A 134 -7.07 6.31 -6.28
CA VAL A 134 -7.91 5.69 -7.33
C VAL A 134 -7.31 4.37 -7.79
N LYS A 135 -6.00 4.31 -8.04
CA LYS A 135 -5.30 3.07 -8.42
C LYS A 135 -5.50 1.97 -7.39
N LEU A 136 -5.30 2.25 -6.10
CA LEU A 136 -5.55 1.28 -5.02
C LEU A 136 -6.98 0.74 -5.08
N LYS A 137 -7.99 1.61 -5.20
CA LYS A 137 -9.40 1.21 -5.27
C LYS A 137 -9.69 0.35 -6.50
N MET A 138 -9.17 0.74 -7.66
CA MET A 138 -9.31 -0.04 -8.89
C MET A 138 -8.61 -1.40 -8.79
N SER A 139 -7.45 -1.48 -8.14
CA SER A 139 -6.76 -2.76 -7.87
C SER A 139 -7.58 -3.66 -6.94
N VAL A 140 -8.16 -3.11 -5.87
CA VAL A 140 -9.04 -3.85 -4.95
C VAL A 140 -10.28 -4.39 -5.69
N LEU A 141 -10.89 -3.58 -6.56
CA LEU A 141 -12.01 -4.04 -7.39
C LEU A 141 -11.58 -5.16 -8.35
N HIS A 142 -10.42 -5.04 -8.97
CA HIS A 142 -9.89 -6.04 -9.90
C HIS A 142 -9.67 -7.40 -9.20
N ILE A 143 -9.16 -7.40 -7.97
CA ILE A 143 -9.02 -8.63 -7.16
C ILE A 143 -10.36 -9.37 -7.05
N VAL A 144 -11.43 -8.65 -6.69
CA VAL A 144 -12.76 -9.25 -6.52
C VAL A 144 -13.32 -9.76 -7.86
N LEU A 145 -13.17 -9.00 -8.94
CA LEU A 145 -13.68 -9.43 -10.26
C LEU A 145 -12.87 -10.58 -10.85
N LYS A 146 -11.56 -10.68 -10.56
CA LYS A 146 -10.77 -11.87 -10.90
C LYS A 146 -11.23 -13.11 -10.15
N SER A 147 -11.58 -12.97 -8.87
CA SER A 147 -12.16 -14.08 -8.11
C SER A 147 -13.49 -14.51 -8.71
N ALA A 148 -14.36 -13.54 -9.07
CA ALA A 148 -15.63 -13.85 -9.72
C ALA A 148 -15.47 -14.51 -11.10
N LEU A 149 -14.39 -14.20 -11.81
CA LEU A 149 -14.03 -14.84 -13.08
C LEU A 149 -13.55 -16.28 -12.85
N ALA A 150 -12.71 -16.51 -11.85
CA ALA A 150 -12.24 -17.85 -11.47
C ALA A 150 -13.40 -18.75 -11.03
N ASP A 151 -14.38 -18.19 -10.32
CA ASP A 151 -15.61 -18.88 -9.91
C ASP A 151 -16.61 -19.09 -11.07
N GLY A 152 -16.31 -18.61 -12.28
CA GLY A 152 -17.19 -18.71 -13.45
C GLY A 152 -18.44 -17.82 -13.41
N ILE A 153 -18.55 -16.93 -12.42
CA ILE A 153 -19.70 -16.02 -12.23
C ILE A 153 -19.75 -14.96 -13.33
N ILE A 154 -18.58 -14.49 -13.76
CA ILE A 154 -18.41 -13.66 -14.95
C ILE A 154 -17.60 -14.42 -15.99
N GLN A 155 -17.84 -14.12 -17.26
CA GLN A 155 -17.27 -14.88 -18.40
C GLN A 155 -16.05 -14.20 -19.03
N ARG A 156 -15.83 -12.92 -18.72
CA ARG A 156 -14.76 -12.08 -19.28
C ARG A 156 -14.25 -11.14 -18.21
N ASP A 157 -12.97 -10.85 -18.26
CA ASP A 157 -12.35 -9.84 -17.41
C ASP A 157 -12.71 -8.42 -17.89
N PRO A 158 -13.47 -7.63 -17.11
CA PRO A 158 -13.78 -6.25 -17.48
C PRO A 158 -12.56 -5.31 -17.37
N PHE A 159 -11.49 -5.71 -16.67
CA PHE A 159 -10.22 -4.98 -16.61
C PHE A 159 -9.30 -5.22 -17.80
N TYR A 160 -9.70 -6.08 -18.75
CA TYR A 160 -8.90 -6.34 -19.95
C TYR A 160 -8.55 -5.03 -20.65
N ASN A 161 -7.24 -4.79 -20.83
CA ASN A 161 -6.68 -3.58 -21.44
C ASN A 161 -7.03 -2.26 -20.70
N LEU A 162 -7.39 -2.31 -19.41
CA LEU A 162 -7.57 -1.13 -18.57
C LEU A 162 -6.27 -0.81 -17.83
N HIS A 163 -5.46 0.08 -18.40
CA HIS A 163 -4.19 0.45 -17.77
C HIS A 163 -4.41 1.26 -16.47
N PRO A 164 -3.59 1.00 -15.43
CA PRO A 164 -3.55 1.83 -14.23
C PRO A 164 -3.26 3.29 -14.56
N LEU A 165 -3.77 4.21 -13.73
CA LEU A 165 -3.39 5.62 -13.82
C LEU A 165 -1.88 5.76 -13.58
N LYS A 166 -1.22 6.57 -14.40
CA LYS A 166 0.14 7.01 -14.12
C LYS A 166 0.09 7.90 -12.89
N GLU A 167 0.84 7.52 -11.87
CA GLU A 167 1.03 8.37 -10.70
C GLU A 167 2.19 9.33 -11.01
N PRO A 168 2.02 10.65 -10.84
CA PRO A 168 3.17 11.53 -10.85
C PRO A 168 4.12 11.08 -9.73
N VAL A 169 5.41 10.97 -10.04
CA VAL A 169 6.43 10.65 -9.04
C VAL A 169 6.40 11.78 -8.01
N GLN A 170 5.91 11.47 -6.83
CA GLN A 170 5.94 12.42 -5.73
C GLN A 170 7.34 12.38 -5.11
N VAL A 171 8.18 13.34 -5.50
CA VAL A 171 9.43 13.59 -4.80
C VAL A 171 9.09 14.16 -3.42
N ARG A 172 9.70 13.57 -2.39
CA ARG A 172 9.64 14.04 -1.00
C ARG A 172 11.03 14.49 -0.62
N ASP A 173 11.13 15.66 0.00
CA ASP A 173 12.41 16.17 0.44
C ASP A 173 12.87 15.53 1.75
N ALA A 174 14.19 15.51 1.92
CA ALA A 174 14.82 15.31 3.21
C ALA A 174 14.77 16.62 4.03
N PHE A 175 14.86 16.48 5.36
CA PHE A 175 15.19 17.64 6.18
C PHE A 175 16.63 18.09 5.91
N THR A 176 16.89 19.38 6.01
CA THR A 176 18.27 19.89 6.13
C THR A 176 18.79 19.67 7.56
N LEU A 177 20.11 19.76 7.76
CA LEU A 177 20.69 19.69 9.10
C LEU A 177 20.11 20.75 10.05
N ASP A 178 19.91 21.97 9.56
CA ASP A 178 19.33 23.07 10.34
C ASP A 178 17.85 22.83 10.68
N GLU A 179 17.09 22.13 9.83
CA GLU A 179 15.72 21.72 10.14
C GLU A 179 15.67 20.61 11.19
N VAL A 180 16.60 19.65 11.14
CA VAL A 180 16.71 18.60 12.18
C VAL A 180 17.09 19.22 13.53
N ARG A 181 18.04 20.19 13.53
CA ARG A 181 18.37 21.00 14.70
C ARG A 181 17.15 21.74 15.25
N TYR A 182 16.42 22.43 14.39
CA TYR A 182 15.20 23.13 14.77
C TYR A 182 14.19 22.20 15.46
N LEU A 183 13.95 21.01 14.89
CA LEU A 183 13.07 20.02 15.50
C LEU A 183 13.60 19.56 16.87
N TYR A 184 14.91 19.33 16.99
CA TYR A 184 15.57 18.95 18.25
C TYR A 184 15.43 20.05 19.31
N ASP A 185 15.72 21.31 18.98
CA ASP A 185 15.71 22.42 19.92
C ASP A 185 14.31 22.70 20.46
N LYS A 186 13.28 22.61 19.60
CA LYS A 186 11.87 22.82 19.97
C LYS A 186 11.21 21.63 20.65
N ALA A 187 11.82 20.45 20.58
CA ALA A 187 11.29 19.24 21.19
C ALA A 187 11.58 19.20 22.70
N GLY A 188 10.65 18.61 23.46
CA GLY A 188 10.93 18.16 24.84
C GLY A 188 11.88 16.97 24.85
N GLU A 189 12.45 16.65 26.01
CA GLU A 189 13.51 15.64 26.16
C GLU A 189 13.17 14.26 25.57
N SER A 190 11.97 13.72 25.85
CA SER A 190 11.55 12.42 25.31
C SER A 190 11.43 12.43 23.77
N VAL A 191 11.03 13.57 23.19
CA VAL A 191 10.87 13.74 21.74
C VAL A 191 12.23 13.98 21.06
N ARG A 192 13.17 14.65 21.73
CA ARG A 192 14.55 14.86 21.25
C ARG A 192 15.24 13.52 20.98
N LYS A 193 15.12 12.58 21.91
CA LYS A 193 15.62 11.22 21.74
C LYS A 193 15.11 10.56 20.46
N ASP A 194 13.81 10.68 20.20
CA ASP A 194 13.17 10.06 19.03
C ASP A 194 13.60 10.70 17.72
N ILE A 195 13.76 12.03 17.70
CA ILE A 195 14.27 12.76 16.54
C ILE A 195 15.70 12.31 16.22
N LEU A 196 16.57 12.23 17.23
CA LEU A 196 17.95 11.79 17.04
C LEU A 196 17.98 10.37 16.45
N LEU A 197 17.30 9.41 17.09
CA LEU A 197 17.26 8.02 16.63
C LEU A 197 16.70 7.92 15.19
N LEU A 198 15.59 8.59 14.86
CA LEU A 198 15.04 8.57 13.50
C LEU A 198 15.97 9.21 12.46
N ALA A 199 16.70 10.25 12.83
CA ALA A 199 17.60 10.99 11.94
C ALA A 199 18.93 10.26 11.70
N THR A 200 19.38 9.40 12.62
CA THR A 200 20.74 8.81 12.59
C THR A 200 20.79 7.29 12.43
N THR A 201 19.66 6.60 12.51
CA THR A 201 19.62 5.12 12.36
C THR A 201 19.01 4.67 11.04
N GLY A 202 18.39 5.61 10.30
CA GLY A 202 17.65 5.28 9.07
C GLY A 202 16.41 4.43 9.29
N MET A 203 15.98 4.16 10.53
CA MET A 203 14.79 3.37 10.83
C MET A 203 13.50 4.00 10.32
N ARG A 204 12.50 3.17 10.03
CA ARG A 204 11.12 3.63 9.86
C ARG A 204 10.52 3.93 11.23
N VAL A 205 9.54 4.83 11.30
CA VAL A 205 8.87 5.18 12.58
C VAL A 205 8.31 3.94 13.29
N ALA A 206 7.69 3.02 12.54
CA ALA A 206 7.16 1.78 13.13
C ALA A 206 8.26 0.82 13.63
N GLU A 207 9.45 0.89 13.04
CA GLU A 207 10.62 0.10 13.49
C GLU A 207 11.12 0.65 14.83
N LEU A 208 11.39 1.96 14.90
CA LEU A 208 11.79 2.61 16.15
C LEU A 208 10.73 2.46 17.25
N ALA A 209 9.45 2.52 16.89
CA ALA A 209 8.33 2.32 17.81
C ALA A 209 8.36 0.94 18.50
N GLY A 210 9.02 -0.05 17.91
CA GLY A 210 9.16 -1.39 18.47
C GLY A 210 10.49 -1.66 19.18
N VAL A 211 11.42 -0.71 19.19
CA VAL A 211 12.71 -0.88 19.86
C VAL A 211 12.49 -0.95 21.37
N SER A 212 13.00 -2.02 21.97
CA SER A 212 13.13 -2.19 23.42
C SER A 212 14.61 -2.32 23.81
N PRO A 213 14.95 -2.27 25.12
CA PRO A 213 16.34 -2.38 25.55
C PRO A 213 16.97 -3.73 25.21
N GLN A 214 16.15 -4.78 25.06
CA GLN A 214 16.58 -6.13 24.69
C GLN A 214 17.02 -6.24 23.22
N ASP A 215 16.60 -5.28 22.38
CA ASP A 215 17.00 -5.25 20.97
C ASP A 215 18.37 -4.56 20.78
N VAL A 216 18.93 -3.98 21.85
CA VAL A 216 20.24 -3.31 21.84
C VAL A 216 21.29 -4.30 22.32
N GLU A 217 22.13 -4.75 21.39
CA GLU A 217 23.19 -5.72 21.62
C GLU A 217 24.56 -5.07 21.39
N GLN A 218 25.62 -5.82 21.70
CA GLN A 218 27.00 -5.40 21.48
C GLN A 218 27.82 -6.57 20.96
N GLU A 219 28.62 -6.33 19.92
CA GLU A 219 29.53 -7.29 19.31
C GLU A 219 30.85 -6.57 19.02
N ASP A 220 31.98 -7.18 19.36
CA ASP A 220 33.33 -6.64 19.12
C ASP A 220 33.52 -5.17 19.57
N GLY A 221 32.90 -4.78 20.69
CA GLY A 221 32.99 -3.41 21.23
C GLY A 221 32.07 -2.39 20.55
N THR A 222 31.28 -2.79 19.56
CA THR A 222 30.33 -1.92 18.85
C THR A 222 28.89 -2.27 19.24
N GLY A 223 28.14 -1.28 19.71
CA GLY A 223 26.71 -1.42 19.98
C GLY A 223 25.89 -1.45 18.70
N PHE A 224 24.80 -2.21 18.66
CA PHE A 224 23.87 -2.24 17.52
C PHE A 224 22.44 -2.53 17.95
N ILE A 225 21.46 -2.15 17.11
CA ILE A 225 20.07 -2.58 17.24
C ILE A 225 19.85 -3.78 16.32
N ARG A 226 19.48 -4.93 16.87
CA ARG A 226 18.99 -6.08 16.11
C ARG A 226 17.53 -5.86 15.74
N LEU A 227 17.30 -5.41 14.51
CA LEU A 227 15.96 -5.02 14.09
C LEU A 227 15.26 -6.17 13.35
N GLU A 228 14.30 -6.80 14.01
CA GLU A 228 13.54 -7.95 13.49
C GLU A 228 12.03 -7.74 13.47
N LYS A 229 11.57 -6.73 14.21
CA LYS A 229 10.16 -6.41 14.45
C LYS A 229 9.88 -4.92 14.30
N GLN A 230 8.61 -4.60 14.17
CA GLN A 230 8.09 -3.23 14.22
C GLN A 230 6.85 -3.20 15.11
N TYR A 231 6.53 -2.06 15.68
CA TYR A 231 5.34 -1.89 16.50
C TYR A 231 4.27 -1.09 15.75
N ALA A 232 3.10 -1.69 15.65
CA ALA A 232 1.91 -1.06 15.09
C ALA A 232 0.92 -0.71 16.21
N ARG A 233 -0.31 -0.33 15.84
CA ARG A 233 -1.31 0.15 16.79
C ARG A 233 -1.72 -0.90 17.83
N GLU A 234 -1.64 -2.18 17.49
CA GLU A 234 -2.18 -3.30 18.27
C GLU A 234 -1.09 -4.30 18.71
N GLY A 235 0.19 -3.93 18.58
CA GLY A 235 1.31 -4.78 19.01
C GLY A 235 2.43 -4.93 17.97
N PHE A 236 3.30 -5.91 18.23
CA PHE A 236 4.42 -6.24 17.36
C PHE A 236 3.98 -6.92 16.07
N LEU A 237 4.62 -6.54 14.97
CA LEU A 237 4.46 -7.14 13.65
C LEU A 237 5.84 -7.44 13.06
N PRO A 238 5.95 -8.43 12.15
CA PRO A 238 7.14 -8.61 11.33
C PRO A 238 7.47 -7.35 10.54
N LEU A 239 8.75 -7.16 10.22
CA LEU A 239 9.17 -6.07 9.34
C LEU A 239 8.46 -6.13 7.98
N LYS A 240 8.19 -4.95 7.40
CA LYS A 240 7.48 -4.83 6.11
C LYS A 240 8.11 -5.67 4.99
N ASN A 241 9.44 -5.77 4.98
CA ASN A 241 10.20 -6.52 3.98
C ASN A 241 10.64 -7.90 4.49
N LYS A 242 10.27 -8.28 5.73
CA LYS A 242 10.64 -9.54 6.42
C LYS A 242 12.14 -9.86 6.42
N LYS A 243 13.00 -8.85 6.29
CA LYS A 243 14.45 -9.01 6.35
C LYS A 243 14.98 -8.35 7.63
N PRO A 244 15.47 -9.13 8.62
CA PRO A 244 16.13 -8.56 9.77
C PRO A 244 17.43 -7.86 9.34
N ARG A 245 17.89 -6.90 10.15
CA ARG A 245 19.16 -6.22 9.93
C ARG A 245 19.69 -5.64 11.23
N ASP A 246 21.01 -5.58 11.34
CA ASP A 246 21.69 -4.94 12.46
C ASP A 246 22.02 -3.49 12.08
N ILE A 247 21.69 -2.57 12.97
CA ILE A 247 21.95 -1.13 12.81
C ILE A 247 22.99 -0.72 13.83
N PRO A 248 24.23 -0.38 13.44
CA PRO A 248 25.27 -0.01 14.39
C PRO A 248 24.92 1.32 15.06
N LEU A 249 25.39 1.47 16.30
CA LEU A 249 25.15 2.63 17.15
C LEU A 249 26.47 3.13 17.71
N CYS A 250 26.73 4.43 17.59
CA CYS A 250 27.72 5.07 18.45
C CYS A 250 27.26 5.05 19.92
N PRO A 251 28.17 5.20 20.90
CA PRO A 251 27.86 5.03 22.32
C PRO A 251 26.68 5.88 22.81
N ALA A 252 26.59 7.13 22.34
CA ALA A 252 25.50 8.04 22.71
C ALA A 252 24.12 7.57 22.17
N LEU A 253 24.06 6.91 21.01
CA LEU A 253 22.80 6.36 20.49
C LEU A 253 22.45 5.04 21.16
N GLN A 254 23.45 4.25 21.56
CA GLN A 254 23.24 3.01 22.30
C GLN A 254 22.55 3.28 23.64
N GLU A 255 23.00 4.30 24.38
CA GLU A 255 22.36 4.72 25.63
C GLU A 255 20.90 5.15 25.41
N LEU A 256 20.66 5.99 24.40
CA LEU A 256 19.31 6.44 24.05
C LEU A 256 18.39 5.28 23.65
N ALA A 257 18.89 4.34 22.85
CA ALA A 257 18.14 3.15 22.47
C ALA A 257 17.87 2.23 23.67
N GLY A 258 18.83 2.09 24.59
CA GLY A 258 18.67 1.30 25.83
C GLY A 258 17.63 1.85 26.79
N GLN A 259 17.29 3.15 26.70
CA GLN A 259 16.23 3.79 27.48
C GLN A 259 14.86 3.77 26.78
N ARG A 260 14.72 3.11 25.62
CA ARG A 260 13.46 3.07 24.89
C ARG A 260 12.57 1.93 25.40
N SER A 261 11.28 2.21 25.42
CA SER A 261 10.23 1.20 25.56
C SER A 261 9.34 1.23 24.32
N PRO A 262 8.81 0.08 23.87
CA PRO A 262 7.88 0.03 22.75
C PRO A 262 6.65 0.91 23.00
N GLU A 263 6.25 1.69 22.00
CA GLU A 263 5.05 2.53 22.06
C GLU A 263 4.36 2.58 20.69
N PRO A 264 3.05 2.86 20.60
CA PRO A 264 2.37 2.98 19.32
C PRO A 264 3.02 4.06 18.46
N LYS A 265 3.32 3.73 17.18
CA LYS A 265 3.90 4.69 16.22
C LYS A 265 3.13 6.01 16.13
N ASP A 266 1.81 5.99 16.37
CA ASP A 266 0.92 7.15 16.32
C ASP A 266 1.30 8.22 17.36
N SER A 267 1.91 7.83 18.49
CA SER A 267 2.46 8.75 19.49
C SER A 267 3.63 9.59 18.95
N PHE A 268 4.48 9.02 18.10
CA PHE A 268 5.54 9.79 17.44
C PHE A 268 4.94 10.85 16.51
N TYR A 269 3.91 10.47 15.73
CA TYR A 269 3.24 11.40 14.83
C TYR A 269 2.55 12.54 15.59
N SER A 270 1.89 12.26 16.72
CA SER A 270 1.23 13.30 17.52
C SER A 270 2.21 14.30 18.13
N ARG A 271 3.40 13.83 18.55
CA ARG A 271 4.42 14.67 19.18
C ARG A 271 5.27 15.46 18.17
N ILE A 272 5.67 14.86 17.05
CA ILE A 272 6.65 15.45 16.12
C ILE A 272 5.99 16.20 14.95
N THR A 273 4.83 15.75 14.45
CA THR A 273 4.16 16.40 13.30
C THR A 273 3.85 17.88 13.56
N PRO A 274 3.39 18.31 14.76
CA PRO A 274 3.17 19.72 15.04
C PRO A 274 4.42 20.59 14.91
N LEU A 275 5.60 20.04 15.22
CA LEU A 275 6.89 20.73 15.05
C LEU A 275 7.26 20.85 13.57
N ILE A 276 7.06 19.78 12.80
CA ILE A 276 7.33 19.78 11.34
C ILE A 276 6.47 20.83 10.62
N ARG A 277 5.21 20.99 11.04
CA ARG A 277 4.29 21.97 10.44
C ARG A 277 4.69 23.43 10.65
N GLN A 278 5.64 23.70 11.56
CA GLN A 278 6.20 25.03 11.78
C GLN A 278 7.35 25.36 10.82
N ILE A 279 7.85 24.37 10.06
CA ILE A 279 8.92 24.58 9.08
C ILE A 279 8.33 25.24 7.82
N PRO A 280 8.93 26.34 7.32
CA PRO A 280 8.49 26.98 6.08
C PRO A 280 8.50 26.01 4.89
N GLY A 281 7.42 26.00 4.11
CA GLY A 281 7.30 25.15 2.92
C GLY A 281 7.15 23.65 3.19
N TRP A 282 6.86 23.24 4.44
CA TRP A 282 6.76 21.81 4.81
C TRP A 282 5.76 21.04 3.95
N HIS A 283 4.67 21.68 3.53
CA HIS A 283 3.60 21.06 2.77
C HIS A 283 4.01 20.81 1.31
N GLU A 284 4.58 21.81 0.64
CA GLU A 284 5.07 21.75 -0.73
C GLU A 284 6.19 20.72 -0.87
N ARG A 285 7.10 20.71 0.12
CA ARG A 285 8.23 19.78 0.22
C ARG A 285 7.84 18.39 0.77
N LYS A 286 6.58 18.24 1.21
CA LYS A 286 5.98 17.01 1.75
C LYS A 286 6.76 16.42 2.91
N LEU A 287 7.31 17.30 3.75
CA LEU A 287 8.08 16.92 4.94
C LEU A 287 7.18 16.18 5.94
N CYS A 288 7.68 15.09 6.48
CA CYS A 288 7.03 14.30 7.51
C CYS A 288 8.06 13.55 8.35
N LEU A 289 7.64 12.75 9.34
CA LEU A 289 8.59 11.95 10.14
C LEU A 289 9.49 11.05 9.26
N HIS A 290 8.98 10.57 8.12
CA HIS A 290 9.79 9.77 7.19
C HIS A 290 10.90 10.58 6.51
N SER A 291 10.80 11.92 6.49
CA SER A 291 11.86 12.79 5.99
C SER A 291 13.11 12.79 6.89
N LEU A 292 13.03 12.39 8.17
CA LEU A 292 14.21 12.18 9.03
C LEU A 292 15.07 11.01 8.53
N ARG A 293 14.42 9.95 8.06
CA ARG A 293 15.10 8.85 7.38
C ARG A 293 15.68 9.27 6.03
N HIS A 294 14.99 10.14 5.28
CA HIS A 294 15.59 10.69 4.05
C HIS A 294 16.80 11.58 4.35
N PHE A 295 16.78 12.30 5.48
CA PHE A 295 17.95 13.01 5.99
C PHE A 295 19.11 12.04 6.26
N PHE A 296 18.90 10.93 6.99
CA PHE A 296 19.92 9.88 7.16
C PHE A 296 20.51 9.47 5.81
N ILE A 297 19.66 9.03 4.88
CA ILE A 297 20.09 8.49 3.59
C ILE A 297 20.91 9.51 2.80
N SER A 298 20.43 10.76 2.73
CA SER A 298 21.09 11.80 1.95
C SER A 298 22.39 12.26 2.60
N SER A 299 22.36 12.55 3.90
CA SER A 299 23.52 13.11 4.61
C SER A 299 24.65 12.10 4.80
N ALA A 300 24.33 10.82 5.07
CA ALA A 300 25.33 9.75 5.13
C ALA A 300 26.05 9.56 3.79
N LYS A 301 25.30 9.61 2.67
CA LYS A 301 25.89 9.57 1.33
C LYS A 301 26.75 10.80 1.05
N SER A 302 26.29 12.00 1.42
CA SER A 302 27.07 13.23 1.27
C SER A 302 28.34 13.24 2.13
N TYR A 303 28.34 12.53 3.27
CA TYR A 303 29.52 12.32 4.11
C TYR A 303 30.55 11.37 3.46
N GLY A 304 30.18 10.66 2.40
CA GLY A 304 31.05 9.74 1.67
C GLY A 304 30.84 8.25 2.01
N ILE A 305 29.82 7.91 2.80
CA ILE A 305 29.54 6.51 3.12
C ILE A 305 29.07 5.77 1.87
N ASN A 306 29.57 4.54 1.71
CA ASN A 306 29.20 3.67 0.60
C ASN A 306 27.66 3.52 0.52
N HIS A 307 27.12 3.81 -0.66
CA HIS A 307 25.69 3.72 -0.94
C HIS A 307 25.07 2.36 -0.54
N LEU A 308 25.76 1.24 -0.76
CA LEU A 308 25.24 -0.09 -0.41
C LEU A 308 25.06 -0.26 1.10
N LYS A 309 25.98 0.28 1.92
CA LYS A 309 25.84 0.27 3.39
C LYS A 309 24.63 1.08 3.84
N VAL A 310 24.48 2.30 3.30
CA VAL A 310 23.34 3.19 3.61
C VAL A 310 22.01 2.54 3.24
N GLU A 311 21.90 1.93 2.06
CA GLU A 311 20.67 1.25 1.63
C GLU A 311 20.37 -0.01 2.44
N THR A 312 21.41 -0.75 2.84
CA THR A 312 21.29 -1.93 3.70
C THR A 312 20.73 -1.54 5.07
N ILE A 313 21.27 -0.49 5.70
CA ILE A 313 20.79 0.04 6.99
C ILE A 313 19.40 0.65 6.87
N ALA A 314 19.11 1.35 5.77
CA ALA A 314 17.77 1.79 5.48
C ALA A 314 16.84 0.56 5.24
N GLY A 315 17.33 -0.60 4.83
CA GLY A 315 16.47 -1.73 4.47
C GLY A 315 15.63 -1.42 3.24
N HIS A 316 16.25 -0.77 2.25
CA HIS A 316 15.70 -0.68 0.90
C HIS A 316 15.94 -1.99 0.15
N SER A 317 14.97 -2.37 -0.68
CA SER A 317 15.10 -3.57 -1.51
C SER A 317 16.08 -3.29 -2.65
N LEU A 318 17.34 -3.69 -2.46
CA LEU A 318 18.34 -3.73 -3.51
C LEU A 318 17.97 -4.81 -4.54
N LYS A 319 18.25 -4.54 -5.82
CA LYS A 319 17.91 -5.43 -6.94
C LYS A 319 19.17 -5.88 -7.67
N GLY A 320 19.12 -7.07 -8.26
CA GLY A 320 20.20 -7.62 -9.07
C GLY A 320 21.46 -7.89 -8.23
N ILE A 321 22.62 -7.67 -8.85
CA ILE A 321 23.93 -8.00 -8.25
C ILE A 321 24.21 -7.26 -6.93
N GLN A 322 23.63 -6.07 -6.76
CA GLN A 322 23.78 -5.28 -5.53
C GLN A 322 23.26 -6.01 -4.30
N ALA A 323 22.27 -6.89 -4.42
CA ALA A 323 21.72 -7.65 -3.30
C ALA A 323 22.65 -8.78 -2.82
N VAL A 324 23.66 -9.16 -3.62
CA VAL A 324 24.65 -10.19 -3.26
C VAL A 324 25.74 -9.64 -2.34
N TYR A 325 26.00 -8.32 -2.41
CA TYR A 325 27.09 -7.66 -1.70
C TYR A 325 26.67 -6.98 -0.38
N THR A 326 25.59 -7.44 0.27
CA THR A 326 25.00 -6.74 1.44
C THR A 326 25.23 -7.44 2.78
N SER A 327 26.07 -8.47 2.83
CA SER A 327 26.39 -9.21 4.06
C SER A 327 27.45 -8.47 4.88
N PHE A 328 27.15 -7.22 5.27
CA PHE A 328 28.02 -6.45 6.14
C PHE A 328 27.89 -6.94 7.57
N ARG A 329 29.01 -7.17 8.26
CA ARG A 329 29.05 -7.35 9.71
C ARG A 329 29.05 -5.98 10.39
N VAL A 330 28.73 -5.94 11.68
CA VAL A 330 28.70 -4.69 12.47
C VAL A 330 30.02 -3.92 12.34
N LYS A 331 31.17 -4.60 12.42
CA LYS A 331 32.50 -4.01 12.23
C LYS A 331 32.72 -3.36 10.86
N ASP A 332 32.06 -3.85 9.81
CA ASP A 332 32.21 -3.31 8.45
C ASP A 332 31.46 -1.98 8.29
N LEU A 333 30.69 -1.57 9.31
CA LEU A 333 29.85 -0.38 9.33
C LEU A 333 30.36 0.72 10.28
N ALA A 334 31.65 0.69 10.65
CA ALA A 334 32.26 1.72 11.52
C ALA A 334 32.13 3.15 10.94
N ASP A 335 32.15 3.29 9.62
CA ASP A 335 31.90 4.57 8.93
C ASP A 335 30.50 5.15 9.22
N ILE A 336 29.52 4.28 9.53
CA ILE A 336 28.19 4.72 9.96
C ILE A 336 28.24 5.29 11.37
N THR A 337 28.94 4.64 12.30
CA THR A 337 29.03 5.14 13.68
C THR A 337 29.81 6.44 13.77
N GLU A 338 30.87 6.59 12.97
CA GLU A 338 31.59 7.86 12.81
C GLU A 338 30.67 8.97 12.29
N TRP A 339 29.88 8.68 11.25
CA TRP A 339 28.90 9.63 10.74
C TRP A 339 27.81 9.96 11.78
N GLN A 340 27.37 8.98 12.57
CA GLN A 340 26.39 9.20 13.64
C GLN A 340 26.93 10.16 14.70
N GLU A 341 28.19 9.99 15.13
CA GLU A 341 28.85 10.90 16.08
C GLU A 341 28.95 12.32 15.52
N TRP A 342 29.39 12.45 14.26
CA TRP A 342 29.41 13.73 13.57
C TRP A 342 28.01 14.36 13.53
N ALA A 343 26.98 13.61 13.11
CA ALA A 343 25.63 14.11 12.98
C ALA A 343 25.05 14.52 14.34
N LEU A 344 25.29 13.75 15.40
CA LEU A 344 24.89 14.08 16.77
C LEU A 344 25.55 15.37 17.25
N HIS A 345 26.87 15.48 17.07
CA HIS A 345 27.61 16.68 17.44
C HIS A 345 27.03 17.90 16.70
N GLN A 346 26.79 17.76 15.39
CA GLN A 346 26.18 18.83 14.61
C GLN A 346 24.78 19.18 15.15
N ILE A 347 23.88 18.21 15.35
CA ILE A 347 22.50 18.48 15.76
C ILE A 347 22.43 19.10 17.16
N ARG A 348 23.29 18.69 18.11
CA ARG A 348 23.28 19.17 19.50
C ARG A 348 24.03 20.48 19.70
N SER A 349 24.96 20.82 18.82
CA SER A 349 25.77 22.03 18.97
C SER A 349 24.90 23.28 18.81
N PRO A 350 24.90 24.21 19.80
CA PRO A 350 24.24 25.50 19.61
C PRO A 350 24.91 26.22 18.43
N ARG A 351 24.14 26.95 17.63
CA ARG A 351 24.72 27.83 16.62
C ARG A 351 25.74 28.73 17.31
N ARG A 352 27.01 28.67 16.88
CA ARG A 352 27.84 29.86 16.96
C ARG A 352 27.14 30.88 16.08
N ILE A 353 26.38 31.77 16.69
CA ILE A 353 25.94 32.99 16.03
C ILE A 353 27.25 33.73 15.75
N GLY A 354 27.80 33.51 14.56
CA GLY A 354 28.81 34.41 14.04
C GLY A 354 28.15 35.78 14.01
N MET A 355 28.68 36.71 14.80
CA MET A 355 28.42 38.13 14.64
C MET A 355 28.74 38.48 13.18
N ALA A 356 27.73 38.43 12.32
CA ALA A 356 27.70 39.27 11.13
C ALA A 356 27.16 40.63 11.58
N SER A 357 27.95 41.31 12.40
CA SER A 357 27.94 42.77 12.47
C SER A 357 28.73 43.27 11.28
N ARG A 358 28.04 43.72 10.23
CA ARG A 358 28.34 44.91 9.42
C ARG A 358 27.32 45.07 8.32
#